data_AF-A0A1Y0RLT6-F1
#
_entry.id   AF-A0A1Y0RLT6-F1
#
_cell.length_a   1.000
_cell.length_b   1.000
_cell.length_c   1.000
_cell.angle_alpha   90.00
_cell.angle_beta   90.00
_cell.angle_gamma   90.00
#
_symmetry.space_group_name_H-M   'P 1'
#
loop_
_entity.id
_entity.type
_entity.pdbx_description
1 polymer ?
#
loop_
_entity_poly.entity_id
_entity_poly.type
_entity_poly.pdbx_seq_one_letter_code
_entity_poly.pdbx_strand_id
1 'polypeptide(L)'
;MFLREDKTEMSKIDSIKSTVSSKHDLASLNVEKLKSVLSYFSYLHSNGEISDKAFEALVRYACSIFLENEVEVIIQETLERKFMQFLSSKFSTSPVEIEDLEAAFSSFNVSRLMRSK
;
A
#
# COMPACT_ATOMS: atom_id res chain seq x y z
N MET A 1 -36.17 27.16 -20.65
CA MET A 1 -36.86 25.91 -20.22
C MET A 1 -35.85 24.77 -20.34
N PHE A 2 -35.80 23.92 -19.32
CA PHE A 2 -34.71 23.04 -18.90
C PHE A 2 -34.26 21.91 -19.86
N LEU A 3 -32.94 21.63 -19.78
CA LEU A 3 -32.17 20.36 -19.74
C LEU A 3 -32.42 19.22 -20.73
N ARG A 4 -31.33 18.68 -21.29
CA ARG A 4 -30.80 17.38 -20.84
C ARG A 4 -29.33 17.13 -21.23
N GLU A 5 -28.53 16.96 -20.19
CA GLU A 5 -27.23 16.28 -20.15
C GLU A 5 -27.41 14.78 -20.40
N ASP A 6 -26.33 14.10 -20.81
CA ASP A 6 -25.89 12.77 -20.31
C ASP A 6 -24.85 12.15 -21.25
N LYS A 7 -23.57 12.45 -21.02
CA LYS A 7 -22.42 11.72 -21.60
C LYS A 7 -21.28 11.49 -20.59
N THR A 8 -21.54 11.61 -19.29
CA THR A 8 -20.48 11.71 -18.27
C THR A 8 -20.64 10.69 -17.15
N GLU A 9 -20.96 9.43 -17.46
CA GLU A 9 -20.98 8.36 -16.44
C GLU A 9 -20.02 7.20 -16.70
N MET A 10 -19.34 7.16 -17.85
CA MET A 10 -18.50 6.01 -18.20
C MET A 10 -17.03 6.07 -17.73
N SER A 11 -16.57 7.17 -17.11
CA SER A 11 -15.16 7.33 -16.72
C SER A 11 -14.83 7.02 -15.26
N LYS A 12 -15.82 6.87 -14.37
CA LYS A 12 -15.58 6.69 -12.92
C LYS A 12 -15.36 5.22 -12.50
N ILE A 13 -15.72 4.24 -13.32
CA ILE A 13 -15.58 2.82 -12.99
C ILE A 13 -14.16 2.29 -13.28
N ASP A 14 -13.43 2.91 -14.21
CA ASP A 14 -12.06 2.48 -14.56
C ASP A 14 -11.01 2.90 -13.51
N SER A 15 -11.25 3.98 -12.75
CA SER A 15 -10.34 4.41 -11.68
C SER A 15 -10.33 3.49 -10.45
N ILE A 16 -11.42 2.76 -10.19
CA ILE A 16 -11.51 1.83 -9.04
C ILE A 16 -10.78 0.51 -9.35
N LYS A 17 -10.69 0.14 -10.63
CA LYS A 17 -9.99 -1.08 -11.07
C LYS A 17 -8.47 -0.96 -10.98
N SER A 18 -7.91 0.25 -11.12
CA SER A 18 -6.45 0.47 -11.09
C SER A 18 -5.85 0.30 -9.68
N THR A 19 -6.61 0.63 -8.63
CA THR A 19 -6.14 0.55 -7.23
C THR A 19 -6.18 -0.85 -6.65
N VAL A 20 -6.97 -1.78 -7.23
CA VAL A 20 -6.99 -3.19 -6.83
C VAL A 20 -5.90 -3.98 -7.56
N SER A 21 -5.59 -3.60 -8.82
CA SER A 21 -4.48 -4.19 -9.58
C SER A 21 -3.13 -3.95 -8.89
N SER A 22 -2.88 -2.72 -8.43
CA SER A 22 -1.60 -2.34 -7.80
C SER A 22 -1.29 -3.08 -6.49
N LYS A 23 -2.29 -3.65 -5.82
CA LYS A 23 -2.15 -4.34 -4.51
C LYS A 23 -1.63 -5.75 -4.64
N HIS A 24 -2.21 -6.53 -5.56
CA HIS A 24 -1.68 -7.84 -5.92
C HIS A 24 -0.26 -7.70 -6.47
N ASP A 25 0.02 -6.62 -7.19
CA ASP A 25 1.34 -6.33 -7.72
C ASP A 25 2.35 -6.02 -6.60
N LEU A 26 1.98 -5.28 -5.55
CA LEU A 26 2.90 -4.97 -4.45
C LEU A 26 3.19 -6.18 -3.56
N ALA A 27 2.16 -6.94 -3.17
CA ALA A 27 2.34 -8.15 -2.36
C ALA A 27 3.12 -9.23 -3.14
N SER A 28 2.84 -9.40 -4.44
CA SER A 28 3.60 -10.32 -5.29
C SER A 28 5.05 -9.88 -5.45
N LEU A 29 5.30 -8.57 -5.60
CA LEU A 29 6.65 -8.02 -5.67
C LEU A 29 7.43 -8.19 -4.36
N ASN A 30 6.79 -8.08 -3.19
CA ASN A 30 7.40 -8.37 -1.90
C ASN A 30 7.78 -9.85 -1.78
N VAL A 31 6.91 -10.75 -2.22
CA VAL A 31 7.17 -12.20 -2.25
C VAL A 31 8.33 -12.54 -3.18
N GLU A 32 8.38 -11.98 -4.39
CA GLU A 32 9.46 -12.23 -5.34
C GLU A 32 10.82 -11.70 -4.84
N LYS A 33 10.82 -10.54 -4.17
CA LYS A 33 12.02 -10.02 -3.50
C LYS A 33 12.51 -10.96 -2.40
N LEU A 34 11.61 -11.44 -1.55
CA LEU A 34 11.97 -12.39 -0.49
C LEU A 34 12.55 -13.69 -1.08
N LYS A 35 11.90 -14.27 -2.09
CA LYS A 35 12.41 -15.47 -2.79
C LYS A 35 13.81 -15.25 -3.35
N SER A 36 14.06 -14.10 -3.97
CA SER A 36 15.37 -13.76 -4.54
C SER A 36 16.45 -13.68 -3.46
N VAL A 37 16.14 -13.03 -2.34
CA VAL A 37 17.06 -12.92 -1.19
C VAL A 37 17.36 -14.29 -0.57
N LEU A 38 16.34 -15.11 -0.34
CA LEU A 38 16.51 -16.46 0.22
C LEU A 38 17.30 -17.36 -0.72
N SER A 39 17.06 -17.26 -2.03
CA SER A 39 17.82 -18.00 -3.05
C SER A 39 19.30 -17.61 -3.03
N TYR A 40 19.59 -16.32 -2.89
CA TYR A 40 20.96 -15.83 -2.77
C TYR A 40 21.65 -16.34 -1.50
N PHE A 41 20.97 -16.33 -0.35
CA PHE A 41 21.51 -16.90 0.88
C PHE A 41 21.77 -18.41 0.75
N SER A 42 20.86 -19.13 0.08
CA SER A 42 21.04 -20.56 -0.18
C SER A 42 22.26 -20.83 -1.07
N TYR A 43 22.49 -19.98 -2.08
CA TYR A 43 23.67 -20.04 -2.94
C TYR A 43 24.96 -19.84 -2.13
N LEU A 44 25.03 -18.78 -1.31
CA LEU A 44 26.19 -18.51 -0.46
C LEU A 44 26.47 -19.65 0.52
N HIS A 45 25.41 -20.22 1.11
CA HIS A 45 25.53 -21.35 2.02
C HIS A 45 26.03 -22.62 1.32
N SER A 46 25.50 -22.92 0.14
CA SER A 46 25.90 -24.08 -0.66
C SER A 46 27.36 -24.00 -1.12
N ASN A 47 27.87 -22.79 -1.34
CA ASN A 47 29.27 -22.55 -1.68
C ASN A 47 30.21 -22.51 -0.46
N GLY A 48 29.66 -22.62 0.76
CA GLY A 48 30.43 -22.50 1.99
C GLY A 48 30.92 -21.09 2.31
N GLU A 49 30.39 -20.06 1.64
CA GLU A 49 30.73 -18.65 1.90
C GLU A 49 30.16 -18.17 3.24
N ILE A 50 29.07 -18.79 3.70
CA ILE A 50 28.47 -18.55 5.01
C ILE A 50 28.25 -19.87 5.76
N SER A 51 28.41 -19.83 7.08
CA SER A 51 28.13 -20.98 7.96
C SER A 51 26.63 -21.25 8.11
N ASP A 52 26.26 -22.46 8.53
CA ASP A 52 24.87 -22.84 8.84
C ASP A 52 24.20 -21.84 9.80
N LYS A 53 24.93 -21.41 10.84
CA LYS A 53 24.42 -20.44 11.82
C LYS A 53 24.16 -19.07 11.19
N ALA A 54 25.05 -18.63 10.31
CA ALA A 54 24.89 -17.37 9.60
C ALA A 54 23.71 -17.45 8.61
N PHE A 55 23.57 -18.56 7.90
CA PHE A 55 22.43 -18.81 7.02
C PHE A 55 21.10 -18.78 7.78
N GLU A 56 20.99 -19.50 8.90
CA GLU A 56 19.78 -19.50 9.73
C GLU A 56 19.42 -18.09 10.24
N ALA A 57 20.43 -17.34 10.70
CA ALA A 57 20.25 -15.97 11.18
C ALA A 57 19.77 -15.02 10.07
N LEU A 58 20.36 -15.11 8.87
CA LEU A 58 20.00 -14.29 7.72
C LEU A 58 18.59 -14.61 7.21
N VAL A 59 18.23 -15.90 7.14
CA VAL A 59 16.87 -16.33 6.76
C VAL A 59 15.85 -15.80 7.75
N ARG A 60 16.09 -15.97 9.06
CA ARG A 60 15.21 -15.40 10.11
C ARG A 60 15.05 -13.90 9.96
N TYR A 61 16.16 -13.18 9.77
CA TYR A 61 16.14 -11.73 9.63
C TYR A 61 15.32 -11.28 8.40
N ALA A 62 15.54 -11.91 7.24
CA ALA A 62 14.80 -11.58 6.02
C ALA A 62 13.30 -11.86 6.16
N CYS A 63 12.93 -12.98 6.79
CA CYS A 63 11.52 -13.29 7.08
C CYS A 63 10.88 -12.28 8.05
N SER A 64 11.61 -11.84 9.08
CA SER A 64 11.11 -10.82 10.01
C SER A 64 10.80 -9.50 9.29
N ILE A 65 11.71 -9.03 8.43
CA ILE A 65 11.49 -7.81 7.63
C ILE A 65 10.28 -7.98 6.72
N PHE A 66 10.15 -9.13 6.05
CA PHE A 66 8.99 -9.39 5.19
C PHE A 66 7.68 -9.31 5.97
N LEU A 67 7.60 -9.95 7.15
CA LEU A 67 6.41 -9.91 7.99
C LEU A 67 6.11 -8.50 8.50
N GLU A 68 7.14 -7.74 8.90
CA GLU A 68 6.99 -6.35 9.34
C GLU A 68 6.38 -5.49 8.25
N ASN A 69 6.89 -5.60 7.01
CA ASN A 69 6.37 -4.87 5.86
C ASN A 69 4.92 -5.26 5.54
N GLU A 70 4.57 -6.55 5.55
CA GLU A 70 3.20 -6.99 5.27
C GLU A 70 2.22 -6.50 6.36
N VAL A 71 2.65 -6.51 7.63
CA VAL A 71 1.85 -5.97 8.74
C VAL A 71 1.69 -4.46 8.62
N GLU A 72 2.75 -3.73 8.25
CA GLU A 72 2.70 -2.28 8.03
C GLU A 72 1.67 -1.92 6.95
N VAL A 73 1.67 -2.63 5.82
CA VAL A 73 0.68 -2.45 4.75
C VAL A 73 -0.74 -2.64 5.28
N ILE A 74 -1.01 -3.74 6.00
CA ILE A 74 -2.35 -4.02 6.56
C ILE A 74 -2.80 -2.92 7.52
N ILE A 75 -1.89 -2.44 8.38
CA ILE A 75 -2.17 -1.37 9.34
C ILE A 75 -2.48 -0.07 8.60
N GLN A 76 -1.67 0.31 7.62
CA GLN A 76 -1.89 1.52 6.82
C GLN A 76 -3.25 1.47 6.14
N GLU A 77 -3.61 0.37 5.49
CA GLU A 77 -4.91 0.22 4.82
C GLU A 77 -6.08 0.33 5.82
N THR A 78 -5.92 -0.24 7.00
CA THR A 78 -6.94 -0.19 8.04
C THR A 78 -7.14 1.24 8.53
N LEU A 79 -6.04 1.98 8.73
CA LEU A 79 -6.07 3.38 9.13
C LEU A 79 -6.71 4.26 8.06
N GLU A 80 -6.29 4.14 6.80
CA GLU A 80 -6.88 4.87 5.67
C GLU A 80 -8.39 4.64 5.59
N ARG A 81 -8.83 3.38 5.67
CA ARG A 81 -10.26 3.04 5.65
C ARG A 81 -11.02 3.64 6.82
N LYS A 82 -10.48 3.55 8.04
CA LYS A 82 -11.11 4.12 9.23
C LYS A 82 -11.17 5.64 9.17
N PHE A 83 -10.14 6.26 8.63
CA PHE A 83 -10.09 7.70 8.42
C PHE A 83 -11.14 8.17 7.41
N MET A 84 -11.27 7.48 6.27
CA MET A 84 -12.33 7.76 5.28
C MET A 84 -13.74 7.57 5.87
N GLN A 85 -13.94 6.53 6.67
CA GLN A 85 -15.20 6.32 7.39
C GLN A 85 -15.50 7.45 8.38
N PHE A 86 -14.48 7.91 9.12
CA PHE A 86 -14.62 9.04 10.04
C PHE A 86 -14.99 10.32 9.28
N LEU A 87 -14.28 10.65 8.22
CA LEU A 87 -14.52 11.85 7.43
C LEU A 87 -15.91 11.83 6.79
N SER A 88 -16.29 10.73 6.13
CA SER A 88 -17.64 10.59 5.60
C SER A 88 -18.70 10.76 6.70
N SER A 89 -18.51 10.19 7.89
CA SER A 89 -19.46 10.36 9.01
C SER A 89 -19.59 11.79 9.53
N LYS A 90 -18.58 12.65 9.31
CA LYS A 90 -18.54 14.03 9.83
C LYS A 90 -18.90 15.09 8.80
N PHE A 91 -18.57 14.87 7.52
CA PHE A 91 -18.73 15.85 6.45
C PHE A 91 -19.90 15.56 5.49
N SER A 92 -20.77 14.59 5.81
CA SER A 92 -21.96 14.23 5.00
C SER A 92 -23.08 15.29 4.93
N THR A 93 -22.86 16.55 5.31
CA THR A 93 -23.94 17.55 5.45
C THR A 93 -23.82 18.81 4.58
N SER A 94 -22.78 18.98 3.77
CA SER A 94 -22.68 20.14 2.86
C SER A 94 -21.88 19.84 1.58
N PRO A 95 -22.44 20.06 0.38
CA PRO A 95 -21.75 19.81 -0.89
C PRO A 95 -20.56 20.76 -1.14
N VAL A 96 -20.45 21.87 -0.40
CA VAL A 96 -19.35 22.84 -0.54
C VAL A 96 -18.05 22.36 0.13
N GLU A 97 -18.13 21.47 1.13
CA GLU A 97 -16.96 21.00 1.89
C GLU A 97 -16.24 19.82 1.22
N ILE A 98 -16.88 19.17 0.25
CA ILE A 98 -16.37 17.95 -0.41
C ILE A 98 -15.25 18.29 -1.41
N GLU A 99 -15.36 19.42 -2.10
CA GLU A 99 -14.39 19.88 -3.12
C GLU A 99 -13.06 20.33 -2.46
N ASP A 100 -13.14 20.98 -1.30
CA ASP A 100 -11.97 21.33 -0.47
C ASP A 100 -11.29 20.09 0.13
N LEU A 101 -12.07 19.06 0.46
CA LEU A 101 -11.55 17.80 0.99
C LEU A 101 -10.74 17.04 -0.07
N GLU A 102 -11.22 16.97 -1.31
CA GLU A 102 -10.56 16.27 -2.43
C GLU A 102 -9.23 16.96 -2.82
N ALA A 103 -9.18 18.29 -2.74
CA ALA A 103 -7.96 19.07 -2.87
C ALA A 103 -6.98 18.81 -1.69
N ALA A 104 -7.49 18.74 -0.46
CA ALA A 104 -6.68 18.40 0.70
C ALA A 104 -6.09 16.98 0.60
N PHE A 105 -6.87 16.00 0.14
CA PHE A 105 -6.42 14.61 -0.09
C PHE A 105 -5.32 14.52 -1.14
N SER A 106 -5.47 15.24 -2.25
CA SER A 106 -4.46 15.28 -3.32
C SER A 106 -3.13 15.89 -2.84
N SER A 107 -3.18 16.76 -1.82
CA SER A 107 -2.01 17.36 -1.18
C SER A 107 -1.45 16.55 0.00
N PHE A 108 -2.20 15.58 0.52
CA PHE A 108 -1.82 14.81 1.71
C PHE A 108 -0.83 13.71 1.36
N ASN A 109 0.43 14.09 1.28
CA ASN A 109 1.54 13.18 0.98
C ASN A 109 1.95 12.44 2.27
N VAL A 110 1.38 11.24 2.51
CA VAL A 110 1.68 10.38 3.67
C VAL A 110 3.19 10.13 3.85
N SER A 111 3.94 10.16 2.75
CA SER A 111 5.41 10.07 2.71
C SER A 111 6.14 11.14 3.54
N ARG A 112 5.51 12.29 3.83
CA ARG A 112 6.08 13.34 4.69
C ARG A 112 5.86 13.10 6.19
N LEU A 113 4.81 12.37 6.56
CA LEU A 113 4.50 12.10 7.96
C LEU A 113 5.48 11.07 8.56
N MET A 114 5.91 10.10 7.75
CA MET A 114 6.90 9.08 8.17
C MET A 114 8.36 9.57 8.17
N ARG A 115 8.65 10.73 7.57
CA ARG A 115 10.01 11.30 7.48
C ARG A 115 10.36 12.26 8.63
N SER A 116 9.41 12.44 9.56
CA SER A 116 9.52 13.25 10.76
C SER A 116 9.93 12.38 11.98
N LYS A 117 11.10 11.74 11.91
CA LYS A 117 11.83 11.25 13.08
C LYS A 117 13.32 11.37 12.83
#